data_AF-A0AAN9G7V1-F1
#
_entry.id   AF-A0AAN9G7V1-F1
#
_cell.length_a   1.000
_cell.length_b   1.000
_cell.length_c   1.000
_cell.angle_alpha   90.00
_cell.angle_beta   90.00
_cell.angle_gamma   90.00
#
_symmetry.space_group_name_H-M   'P 1'
#
loop_
_entity.id
_entity.type
_entity.pdbx_description
1 polymer ?
#
loop_
_entity_poly.entity_id
_entity_poly.type
_entity_poly.pdbx_seq_one_letter_code
_entity_poly.pdbx_strand_id
1 'polypeptide(L)'
;MLKRKKKLLKRARATKSWSPYRNYQKYCRRELRRAEWQYINGTIQEGLDQNDSKPFWRFIKAKKQDSTGVAPLKEDGRLHSDSQTKADLLLKQFKSVFTKSTSSTLPNLLPPTATIQPISITTAGVAKLLQNIKPNKASGPDNIPNIVLKTLAHHIAPSLSVIYQLSLDSGRLPQDWLSANVACAFKKGDRHCPANYRPISLSSVPCKMLEHIISRHILSHLETNNILKNLNHGFRSGYSTETQLLTTEDLLSSYDRGRQVDMAILDFSKAFDTVPHDRLLHKLNSYEISGSILAWLQTFLTQRTMQVVVEGTTSAPTTVDSGVPQFTVLGPLLFLC
;
A
#
# COMPACT_ATOMS: atom_id res chain seq x y z
N MET A 1 -0.17 -35.55 30.29
CA MET A 1 -1.04 -36.39 29.43
C MET A 1 -0.28 -37.32 28.47
N LEU A 2 0.63 -36.80 27.62
CA LEU A 2 1.30 -37.59 26.57
C LEU A 2 2.12 -38.80 27.09
N LYS A 3 2.86 -38.64 28.19
CA LYS A 3 3.64 -39.72 28.82
C LYS A 3 2.76 -40.91 29.24
N ARG A 4 1.60 -40.63 29.85
CA ARG A 4 0.62 -41.65 30.29
C ARG A 4 -0.07 -42.33 29.10
N LYS A 5 -0.41 -41.59 28.04
CA LYS A 5 -0.93 -42.14 26.78
C LYS A 5 0.07 -43.10 26.12
N LYS A 6 1.36 -42.74 26.08
CA LYS A 6 2.43 -43.61 25.57
C LYS A 6 2.61 -44.88 26.40
N LYS A 7 2.53 -44.79 27.74
CA LYS A 7 2.58 -45.95 28.64
C LYS A 7 1.41 -46.92 28.42
N LEU A 8 0.19 -46.38 28.29
CA LEU A 8 -1.01 -47.18 28.01
C LEU A 8 -0.99 -47.80 26.60
N LEU A 9 -0.39 -47.13 25.61
CA LEU A 9 -0.18 -47.70 24.27
C LEU A 9 0.78 -48.90 24.30
N LYS A 10 1.91 -48.78 25.02
CA LYS A 10 2.86 -49.90 25.19
C LYS A 10 2.19 -51.08 25.88
N ARG A 11 1.41 -50.83 26.95
CA ARG A 11 0.68 -51.87 27.68
C ARG A 11 -0.39 -52.54 26.81
N ALA A 12 -1.19 -51.76 26.06
CA ALA A 12 -2.22 -52.29 25.17
C ALA A 12 -1.65 -53.18 24.05
N ARG A 13 -0.46 -52.84 23.54
CA ARG A 13 0.27 -53.68 22.56
C ARG A 13 0.73 -55.00 23.17
N ALA A 14 1.22 -54.99 24.41
CA ALA A 14 1.70 -56.19 25.11
C ALA A 14 0.56 -57.12 25.56
N THR A 15 -0.56 -56.57 26.06
CA THR A 15 -1.66 -57.36 26.65
C THR A 15 -2.85 -57.57 25.72
N LYS A 16 -2.80 -57.07 24.48
CA LYS A 16 -3.91 -57.01 23.50
C LYS A 16 -5.20 -56.33 23.99
N SER A 17 -5.19 -55.71 25.18
CA SER A 17 -6.33 -55.00 25.76
C SER A 17 -6.28 -53.51 25.43
N TRP A 18 -7.17 -53.07 24.53
CA TRP A 18 -7.17 -51.70 24.00
C TRP A 18 -8.11 -50.74 24.73
N SER A 19 -9.02 -51.23 25.56
CA SER A 19 -10.05 -50.39 26.20
C SER A 19 -9.45 -49.27 27.08
N PRO A 20 -8.40 -49.48 27.89
CA PRO A 20 -7.85 -48.40 28.73
C PRO A 20 -7.13 -47.34 27.89
N TYR A 21 -6.46 -47.76 26.81
CA TYR A 21 -5.82 -46.86 25.87
C TYR A 21 -6.84 -46.02 25.11
N ARG A 22 -7.90 -46.64 24.56
CA ARG A 22 -8.96 -45.94 23.81
C ARG A 22 -9.69 -44.91 24.70
N ASN A 23 -10.00 -45.27 25.94
CA ASN A 23 -10.62 -44.35 26.89
C ASN A 23 -9.70 -43.17 27.24
N TYR A 24 -8.41 -43.43 27.48
CA TYR A 24 -7.45 -42.36 27.75
C TYR A 24 -7.15 -41.51 26.51
N GLN A 25 -7.21 -42.08 25.31
CA GLN A 25 -7.10 -41.34 24.05
C GLN A 25 -8.30 -40.40 23.84
N LYS A 26 -9.53 -40.86 24.11
CA LYS A 26 -10.74 -40.02 24.09
C LYS A 26 -10.61 -38.87 25.09
N TYR A 27 -10.16 -39.16 26.31
CA TYR A 27 -9.86 -38.15 27.32
C TYR A 27 -8.83 -37.12 26.82
N CYS A 28 -7.66 -37.54 26.32
CA CYS A 28 -6.66 -36.62 25.78
C CYS A 28 -7.21 -35.76 24.64
N ARG A 29 -8.01 -36.33 23.72
CA ARG A 29 -8.64 -35.57 22.62
C ARG A 29 -9.65 -34.54 23.14
N ARG A 30 -10.37 -34.85 24.22
CA ARG A 30 -11.30 -33.92 24.86
C ARG A 30 -10.55 -32.76 25.52
N GLU A 31 -9.51 -33.06 26.30
CA GLU A 31 -8.73 -32.01 26.98
C GLU A 31 -7.96 -31.14 25.97
N LEU A 32 -7.43 -31.71 24.88
CA LEU A 32 -6.83 -30.94 23.79
C LEU A 32 -7.83 -29.98 23.15
N ARG A 33 -9.04 -30.46 22.81
CA ARG A 33 -10.10 -29.59 22.26
C ARG A 33 -10.51 -28.51 23.27
N ARG A 34 -10.64 -28.87 24.55
CA ARG A 34 -10.99 -27.90 25.60
C ARG A 34 -9.93 -26.80 25.72
N ALA A 35 -8.65 -27.16 25.75
CA ALA A 35 -7.55 -26.20 25.80
C ALA A 35 -7.48 -25.33 24.54
N GLU A 36 -7.71 -25.92 23.36
CA GLU A 36 -7.76 -25.17 22.10
C GLU A 36 -8.92 -24.16 22.10
N TRP A 37 -10.12 -24.55 22.51
CA TRP A 37 -11.27 -23.64 22.63
C TRP A 37 -11.08 -22.57 23.71
N GLN A 38 -10.44 -22.90 24.83
CA GLN A 38 -10.08 -21.92 25.85
C GLN A 38 -9.09 -20.88 25.32
N TYR A 39 -8.09 -21.30 24.56
CA TYR A 39 -7.13 -20.39 23.91
C TYR A 39 -7.82 -19.49 22.88
N ILE A 40 -8.67 -20.08 22.02
CA ILE A 40 -9.43 -19.36 20.99
C ILE A 40 -10.36 -18.33 21.64
N ASN A 41 -11.20 -18.75 22.59
CA ASN A 41 -12.14 -17.85 23.25
C ASN A 41 -11.40 -16.77 24.06
N GLY A 42 -10.39 -17.12 24.86
CA GLY A 42 -9.64 -16.12 25.62
C GLY A 42 -8.94 -15.09 24.73
N THR A 43 -8.20 -15.54 23.72
CA THR A 43 -7.36 -14.63 22.91
C THR A 43 -8.16 -13.83 21.87
N ILE A 44 -9.20 -14.44 21.28
CA ILE A 44 -10.01 -13.79 20.24
C ILE A 44 -11.11 -12.93 20.86
N GLN A 45 -11.80 -13.43 21.89
CA GLN A 45 -12.94 -12.73 22.47
C GLN A 45 -12.48 -11.51 23.26
N GLU A 46 -11.42 -11.61 24.07
CA GLU A 46 -10.85 -10.43 24.76
C GLU A 46 -10.40 -9.34 23.78
N GLY A 47 -9.86 -9.72 22.61
CA GLY A 47 -9.49 -8.78 21.56
C GLY A 47 -10.70 -8.11 20.91
N LEU A 48 -11.72 -8.88 20.57
CA LEU A 48 -12.95 -8.36 19.96
C LEU A 48 -13.74 -7.46 20.92
N ASP A 49 -13.79 -7.81 22.21
CA ASP A 49 -14.42 -6.99 23.25
C ASP A 49 -13.72 -5.63 23.43
N GLN A 50 -12.42 -5.55 23.09
CA GLN A 50 -11.63 -4.32 23.06
C GLN A 50 -11.61 -3.64 21.68
N ASN A 51 -12.46 -4.07 20.75
CA ASN A 51 -12.51 -3.60 19.37
C ASN A 51 -11.17 -3.77 18.60
N ASP A 52 -10.31 -4.71 19.01
CA ASP A 52 -9.09 -5.10 18.30
C ASP A 52 -9.29 -6.43 17.56
N SER A 53 -9.48 -6.35 16.24
CA SER A 53 -9.63 -7.52 15.38
C SER A 53 -8.30 -8.24 15.06
N LYS A 54 -7.14 -7.72 15.50
CA LYS A 54 -5.83 -8.32 15.18
C LYS A 54 -5.66 -9.76 15.70
N PRO A 55 -6.06 -10.13 16.93
CA PRO A 55 -5.90 -11.49 17.42
C PRO A 55 -6.70 -12.50 16.59
N PHE A 56 -7.90 -12.13 16.16
CA PHE A 56 -8.73 -12.90 15.24
C PHE A 56 -8.00 -13.13 13.91
N TRP A 57 -7.54 -12.06 13.24
CA TRP A 57 -6.84 -12.18 11.96
C TRP A 57 -5.51 -12.94 12.08
N ARG A 58 -4.81 -12.84 13.22
CA ARG A 58 -3.61 -13.62 13.50
C ARG A 58 -3.91 -15.11 13.62
N PHE A 59 -4.99 -15.48 14.30
CA PHE A 59 -5.46 -16.87 14.41
C PHE A 59 -5.85 -17.43 13.03
N ILE A 60 -6.64 -16.68 12.25
CA ILE A 60 -7.03 -17.09 10.89
C ILE A 60 -5.81 -17.27 9.99
N LYS A 61 -4.84 -16.35 10.03
CA LYS A 61 -3.57 -16.48 9.28
C LYS A 61 -2.76 -17.70 9.70
N ALA A 62 -2.68 -18.00 10.99
CA ALA A 62 -1.96 -19.17 11.49
C ALA A 62 -2.62 -20.50 11.10
N LYS A 63 -3.95 -20.52 10.91
CA LYS A 63 -4.70 -21.70 10.43
C LYS A 63 -4.70 -21.83 8.91
N LYS A 64 -4.55 -20.72 8.17
CA LYS A 64 -4.37 -20.74 6.72
C LYS A 64 -2.97 -21.24 6.36
N GLN A 65 -2.88 -22.30 5.57
CA GLN A 65 -1.65 -22.72 4.87
C GLN A 65 -1.37 -21.83 3.65
N ASP A 66 -1.72 -20.55 3.70
CA ASP A 66 -1.38 -19.65 2.60
C ASP A 66 0.14 -19.48 2.59
N SER A 67 0.80 -19.86 1.48
CA SER A 67 2.24 -19.65 1.29
C SER A 67 2.54 -18.16 1.45
N THR A 68 3.10 -17.77 2.59
CA THR A 68 3.54 -16.39 2.81
C THR A 68 4.78 -16.15 1.95
N GLY A 69 4.68 -15.28 0.95
CA GLY A 69 5.82 -14.88 0.12
C GLY A 69 5.55 -14.89 -1.38
N VAL A 70 6.59 -14.63 -2.15
CA VAL A 70 6.60 -14.73 -3.62
C VAL A 70 6.84 -16.20 -3.97
N ALA A 71 5.93 -16.80 -4.75
CA ALA A 71 6.09 -18.18 -5.20
C ALA A 71 7.29 -18.29 -6.16
N PRO A 72 7.81 -19.49 -6.43
CA PRO A 72 8.79 -19.67 -7.50
C PRO A 72 8.27 -19.05 -8.80
N LEU A 73 9.08 -18.27 -9.50
CA LEU A 73 8.64 -17.55 -10.70
C LEU A 73 9.08 -18.28 -11.96
N LYS A 74 8.24 -18.25 -12.99
CA LYS A 74 8.46 -18.91 -14.26
C LYS A 74 9.00 -17.93 -15.29
N GLU A 75 10.15 -18.25 -15.88
CA GLU A 75 10.71 -17.57 -17.06
C GLU A 75 11.09 -18.66 -18.08
N ASP A 76 10.66 -18.51 -19.34
CA ASP A 76 10.99 -19.41 -20.46
C ASP A 76 10.82 -20.92 -20.15
N GLY A 77 9.76 -21.27 -19.42
CA GLY A 77 9.46 -22.66 -19.07
C GLY A 77 10.15 -23.19 -17.80
N ARG A 78 11.10 -22.45 -17.23
CA ARG A 78 11.86 -22.84 -16.03
C ARG A 78 11.31 -22.14 -14.79
N LEU A 79 11.33 -22.83 -13.65
CA LEU A 79 10.94 -22.26 -12.35
C LEU A 79 12.18 -21.83 -11.57
N HIS A 80 12.14 -20.60 -11.07
CA HIS A 80 13.19 -19.98 -10.25
C HIS A 80 12.68 -19.82 -8.82
N SER A 81 13.31 -20.50 -7.87
CA SER A 81 12.94 -20.46 -6.46
C SER A 81 13.85 -19.56 -5.62
N ASP A 82 15.03 -19.21 -6.13
CA ASP A 82 16.01 -18.38 -5.44
C ASP A 82 15.53 -16.93 -5.31
N SER A 83 15.80 -16.31 -4.17
CA SER A 83 15.28 -14.97 -3.83
C SER A 83 15.82 -13.87 -4.76
N GLN A 84 17.09 -13.98 -5.18
CA GLN A 84 17.72 -13.02 -6.09
C GLN A 84 17.05 -13.01 -7.46
N THR A 85 16.96 -14.16 -8.14
CA THR A 85 16.34 -14.25 -9.46
C THR A 85 14.86 -13.90 -9.38
N LYS A 86 14.14 -14.27 -8.31
CA LYS A 86 12.76 -13.81 -8.11
C LYS A 86 12.65 -12.28 -8.06
N ALA A 87 13.53 -11.62 -7.31
CA ALA A 87 13.53 -10.16 -7.21
C ALA A 87 13.83 -9.51 -8.58
N ASP A 88 14.80 -10.03 -9.33
CA ASP A 88 15.18 -9.51 -10.64
C ASP A 88 14.10 -9.73 -11.71
N LEU A 89 13.42 -10.90 -11.70
CA LEU A 89 12.29 -11.18 -12.59
C LEU A 89 11.10 -10.24 -12.34
N LEU A 90 10.80 -9.98 -11.06
CA LEU A 90 9.76 -9.02 -10.67
C LEU A 90 10.14 -7.60 -11.08
N LEU A 91 11.40 -7.20 -10.87
CA LEU A 91 11.91 -5.89 -11.30
C LEU A 91 11.76 -5.71 -12.82
N LYS A 92 12.21 -6.71 -13.59
CA LYS A 92 12.09 -6.75 -15.06
C LYS A 92 10.63 -6.61 -15.48
N GLN A 93 9.73 -7.35 -14.83
CA GLN A 93 8.30 -7.28 -15.10
C GLN A 93 7.71 -5.90 -14.79
N PHE A 94 8.02 -5.28 -13.64
CA PHE A 94 7.49 -3.96 -13.30
C PHE A 94 8.01 -2.88 -14.24
N LYS A 95 9.31 -2.93 -14.59
CA LYS A 95 9.91 -2.02 -15.55
C LYS A 95 9.29 -2.11 -16.94
N SER A 96 8.92 -3.32 -17.38
CA SER A 96 8.29 -3.54 -18.69
C SER A 96 6.94 -2.82 -18.89
N VAL A 97 6.31 -2.38 -17.79
CA VAL A 97 5.02 -1.68 -17.80
C VAL A 97 5.18 -0.18 -17.99
N PHE A 98 6.35 0.37 -17.68
CA PHE A 98 6.55 1.80 -17.76
C PHE A 98 6.40 2.30 -19.20
N THR A 99 5.75 3.45 -19.31
CA THR A 99 5.48 4.13 -20.56
C THR A 99 6.62 5.09 -20.84
N LYS A 100 7.24 4.97 -22.01
CA LYS A 100 8.20 5.97 -22.48
C LYS A 100 7.43 7.21 -22.92
N SER A 101 7.83 8.39 -22.44
CA SER A 101 7.25 9.65 -22.92
C SER A 101 7.40 9.71 -24.45
N THR A 102 6.28 9.91 -25.12
CA THR A 102 6.22 10.18 -26.56
C THR A 102 6.04 11.68 -26.71
N SER A 103 6.99 12.33 -27.38
CA SER A 103 6.92 13.76 -27.72
C SER A 103 5.68 13.99 -28.58
N SER A 104 4.61 14.44 -27.95
CA SER A 104 3.36 14.82 -28.58
C SER A 104 2.97 16.19 -28.06
N THR A 105 2.45 17.05 -28.94
CA THR A 105 1.84 18.34 -28.57
C THR A 105 0.87 18.16 -27.41
N LEU A 106 1.18 18.83 -26.30
CA LEU A 106 0.33 18.85 -25.11
C LEU A 106 -0.90 19.71 -25.41
N PRO A 107 -2.12 19.28 -25.02
CA PRO A 107 -3.31 20.10 -25.20
C PRO A 107 -3.19 21.39 -24.41
N ASN A 108 -3.68 22.48 -24.99
CA ASN A 108 -3.80 23.74 -24.27
C ASN A 108 -4.97 23.62 -23.28
N LEU A 109 -4.68 23.74 -22.00
CA LEU A 109 -5.66 23.64 -20.92
C LEU A 109 -5.91 25.06 -20.39
N LEU A 110 -7.19 25.44 -20.24
CA LEU A 110 -7.55 26.75 -19.70
C LEU A 110 -7.17 26.80 -18.22
N PRO A 111 -6.38 27.79 -17.78
CA PRO A 111 -5.99 27.89 -16.37
C PRO A 111 -7.19 28.33 -15.51
N PRO A 112 -7.39 27.75 -14.32
CA PRO A 112 -8.23 28.35 -13.28
C PRO A 112 -7.66 29.71 -12.83
N THR A 113 -8.46 30.49 -12.12
CA THR A 113 -8.19 31.91 -11.89
C THR A 113 -7.19 32.21 -10.75
N ALA A 114 -6.80 31.21 -9.95
CA ALA A 114 -6.01 31.43 -8.73
C ALA A 114 -4.85 30.46 -8.58
N THR A 115 -3.66 31.00 -8.30
CA THR A 115 -2.42 30.25 -8.03
C THR A 115 -2.36 29.69 -6.63
N ILE A 116 -1.89 28.45 -6.50
CA ILE A 116 -1.69 27.79 -5.21
C ILE A 116 -0.72 28.59 -4.35
N GLN A 117 -1.07 28.77 -3.08
CA GLN A 117 -0.21 29.47 -2.12
C GLN A 117 0.98 28.60 -1.70
N PRO A 118 2.13 29.20 -1.31
CA PRO A 118 3.25 28.44 -0.77
C PRO A 118 2.90 27.75 0.55
N ILE A 119 3.58 26.65 0.85
CA ILE A 119 3.42 25.90 2.11
C ILE A 119 4.43 26.44 3.14
N SER A 120 3.95 26.73 4.34
CA SER A 120 4.79 27.03 5.50
C SER A 120 4.79 25.86 6.49
N ILE A 121 5.98 25.37 6.83
CA ILE A 121 6.17 24.25 7.74
C ILE A 121 6.35 24.76 9.17
N THR A 122 5.60 24.20 10.11
CA THR A 122 5.72 24.52 11.54
C THR A 122 6.20 23.32 12.34
N THR A 123 7.09 23.57 13.29
CA THR A 123 7.60 22.55 14.22
C THR A 123 6.48 21.86 15.01
N ALA A 124 5.48 22.62 15.44
CA ALA A 124 4.32 22.07 16.13
C ALA A 124 3.50 21.13 15.23
N GLY A 125 3.31 21.49 13.96
CA GLY A 125 2.64 20.64 12.96
C GLY A 125 3.39 19.33 12.73
N VAL A 126 4.71 19.39 12.55
CA VAL A 126 5.56 18.22 12.36
C VAL A 126 5.56 17.31 13.59
N ALA A 127 5.68 17.87 14.80
CA ALA A 127 5.61 17.12 16.05
C ALA A 127 4.27 16.37 16.19
N LYS A 128 3.15 17.05 15.88
CA LYS A 128 1.82 16.43 15.89
C LYS A 128 1.70 15.28 14.89
N LEU A 129 2.27 15.43 13.69
CA LEU A 129 2.29 14.34 12.71
C LEU A 129 3.11 13.15 13.23
N LEU A 130 4.30 13.38 13.79
CA LEU A 130 5.18 12.33 14.33
C LEU A 130 4.49 11.53 15.46
N GLN A 131 3.83 12.22 16.39
CA GLN A 131 3.10 11.58 17.49
C GLN A 131 1.96 10.67 17.00
N ASN A 132 1.35 11.00 15.87
CA ASN A 132 0.21 10.26 15.31
C ASN A 132 0.62 9.09 14.41
N ILE A 133 1.91 8.86 14.19
CA ILE A 133 2.39 7.72 13.41
C ILE A 133 2.03 6.40 14.13
N LYS A 134 1.69 5.38 13.34
CA LYS A 134 1.48 4.01 13.85
C LYS A 134 2.86 3.36 14.10
N PRO A 135 3.20 2.94 15.33
CA PRO A 135 4.56 2.50 15.69
C PRO A 135 4.97 1.18 15.04
N ASN A 136 4.02 0.30 14.76
CA ASN A 136 4.29 -1.07 14.28
C ASN A 136 4.15 -1.22 12.75
N LYS A 137 4.45 -0.17 11.98
CA LYS A 137 4.51 -0.26 10.51
C LYS A 137 5.95 -0.52 10.06
N ALA A 138 6.07 -1.12 8.88
CA ALA A 138 7.36 -1.37 8.24
C ALA A 138 8.09 -0.05 7.92
N SER A 139 9.40 -0.06 8.12
CA SER A 139 10.30 1.04 7.77
C SER A 139 10.52 1.11 6.25
N GLY A 140 10.97 2.27 5.79
CA GLY A 140 11.43 2.46 4.41
C GLY A 140 12.90 2.02 4.22
N PRO A 141 13.53 2.46 3.13
CA PRO A 141 14.96 2.19 2.86
C PRO A 141 15.89 2.80 3.90
N ASP A 142 15.44 3.83 4.62
CA ASP A 142 16.15 4.47 5.73
C ASP A 142 16.32 3.57 6.96
N ASN A 143 15.59 2.45 7.02
CA ASN A 143 15.56 1.52 8.16
C ASN A 143 15.19 2.17 9.50
N ILE A 144 14.60 3.36 9.51
CA ILE A 144 14.22 4.06 10.74
C ILE A 144 12.86 3.53 11.22
N PRO A 145 12.78 2.88 12.40
CA PRO A 145 11.52 2.37 12.90
C PRO A 145 10.57 3.51 13.29
N ASN A 146 9.29 3.36 12.97
CA ASN A 146 8.26 4.35 13.32
C ASN A 146 8.17 4.64 14.82
N ILE A 147 8.48 3.64 15.66
CA ILE A 147 8.49 3.82 17.12
C ILE A 147 9.54 4.84 17.55
N VAL A 148 10.70 4.91 16.89
CA VAL A 148 11.75 5.90 17.19
C VAL A 148 11.25 7.29 16.85
N LEU A 149 10.69 7.47 15.64
CA LEU A 149 10.13 8.74 15.18
C LEU A 149 9.02 9.25 16.09
N LYS A 150 8.16 8.34 16.58
CA LYS A 150 7.06 8.69 17.48
C LYS A 150 7.53 9.04 18.88
N THR A 151 8.41 8.22 19.47
CA THR A 151 8.91 8.42 20.84
C THR A 151 9.75 9.70 20.94
N LEU A 152 10.56 9.99 19.93
CA LEU A 152 11.43 11.17 19.88
C LEU A 152 10.80 12.34 19.11
N ALA A 153 9.48 12.37 18.97
CA ALA A 153 8.77 13.33 18.11
C ALA A 153 9.15 14.79 18.38
N HIS A 154 9.19 15.21 19.65
CA HIS A 154 9.53 16.58 20.03
C HIS A 154 10.99 16.96 19.76
N HIS A 155 11.91 15.99 19.79
CA HIS A 155 13.33 16.22 19.55
C HIS A 155 13.66 16.23 18.07
N ILE A 156 12.97 15.42 17.26
CA ILE A 156 13.20 15.30 15.82
C ILE A 156 12.45 16.38 15.03
N ALA A 157 11.30 16.84 15.53
CA ALA A 157 10.44 17.79 14.81
C ALA A 157 11.16 19.10 14.39
N PRO A 158 12.01 19.75 15.20
CA PRO A 158 12.70 20.97 14.78
C PRO A 158 13.57 20.74 13.54
N SER A 159 14.39 19.68 13.54
CA SER A 159 15.29 19.34 12.43
C SER A 159 14.50 18.98 11.18
N LEU A 160 13.47 18.13 11.30
CA LEU A 160 12.63 17.76 10.15
C LEU A 160 11.87 18.96 9.57
N SER A 161 11.47 19.93 10.40
CA SER A 161 10.76 21.13 9.92
C SER A 161 11.65 21.98 9.02
N VAL A 162 12.92 22.17 9.42
CA VAL A 162 13.92 22.86 8.59
C VAL A 162 14.16 22.10 7.28
N ILE A 163 14.33 20.78 7.35
CA ILE A 163 14.53 19.95 6.15
C ILE A 163 13.32 20.02 5.21
N TYR A 164 12.09 19.95 5.73
CA TYR A 164 10.88 20.06 4.94
C TYR A 164 10.74 21.42 4.27
N GLN A 165 10.99 22.52 5.00
CA GLN A 165 10.91 23.86 4.43
C GLN A 165 11.97 24.03 3.32
N LEU A 166 13.23 23.66 3.58
CA LEU A 166 14.31 23.70 2.58
C LEU A 166 14.00 22.83 1.35
N SER A 167 13.43 21.64 1.57
CA SER A 167 13.05 20.73 0.48
C SER A 167 11.97 21.36 -0.40
N LEU A 168 10.95 21.97 0.20
CA LEU A 168 9.91 22.68 -0.53
C LEU A 168 10.50 23.88 -1.27
N ASP A 169 11.17 24.80 -0.58
CA ASP A 169 11.69 26.05 -1.15
C ASP A 169 12.64 25.81 -2.33
N SER A 170 13.47 24.76 -2.25
CA SER A 170 14.41 24.39 -3.31
C SER A 170 13.81 23.48 -4.40
N GLY A 171 12.63 22.90 -4.17
CA GLY A 171 12.05 21.86 -5.03
C GLY A 171 12.86 20.56 -5.08
N ARG A 172 13.77 20.33 -4.12
CA ARG A 172 14.67 19.16 -4.07
C ARG A 172 14.35 18.27 -2.90
N LEU A 173 14.67 16.98 -3.04
CA LEU A 173 14.44 15.98 -1.99
C LEU A 173 15.77 15.36 -1.54
N PRO A 174 15.91 14.97 -0.26
CA PRO A 174 16.96 14.06 0.17
C PRO A 174 16.98 12.78 -0.66
N GLN A 175 18.17 12.26 -0.94
CA GLN A 175 18.34 11.07 -1.78
C GLN A 175 17.61 9.84 -1.21
N ASP A 176 17.59 9.69 0.12
CA ASP A 176 16.89 8.61 0.82
C ASP A 176 15.37 8.63 0.60
N TRP A 177 14.81 9.80 0.27
CA TRP A 177 13.36 9.97 0.02
C TRP A 177 12.98 9.65 -1.43
N LEU A 178 13.95 9.70 -2.34
CA LEU A 178 13.79 9.34 -3.75
C LEU A 178 13.89 7.83 -3.99
N SER A 179 14.36 7.07 -3.00
CA SER A 179 14.52 5.62 -3.07
C SER A 179 13.32 4.90 -2.45
N ALA A 180 12.92 3.75 -3.00
CA ALA A 180 11.88 2.91 -2.43
C ALA A 180 12.19 1.41 -2.50
N ASN A 181 11.84 0.72 -1.41
CA ASN A 181 11.83 -0.74 -1.37
C ASN A 181 10.47 -1.24 -1.87
N VAL A 182 10.46 -2.06 -2.91
CA VAL A 182 9.23 -2.58 -3.52
C VAL A 182 8.97 -3.99 -3.00
N ALA A 183 7.93 -4.11 -2.17
CA ALA A 183 7.38 -5.40 -1.79
C ALA A 183 6.39 -5.89 -2.85
N CYS A 184 6.33 -7.20 -3.07
CA CYS A 184 5.46 -7.79 -4.10
C CYS A 184 4.24 -8.45 -3.47
N ALA A 185 3.04 -8.01 -3.87
CA ALA A 185 1.78 -8.59 -3.43
C ALA A 185 1.10 -9.34 -4.58
N PHE A 186 0.78 -10.61 -4.36
CA PHE A 186 0.04 -11.40 -5.33
C PHE A 186 -1.37 -10.84 -5.53
N LYS A 187 -1.77 -10.62 -6.78
CA LYS A 187 -3.08 -10.06 -7.16
C LYS A 187 -4.10 -11.14 -7.50
N LYS A 188 -3.87 -11.91 -8.58
CA LYS A 188 -4.78 -12.94 -9.11
C LYS A 188 -4.07 -13.80 -10.17
N GLY A 189 -4.65 -14.94 -10.55
CA GLY A 189 -4.13 -15.79 -11.64
C GLY A 189 -3.06 -16.78 -11.19
N ASP A 190 -2.13 -17.11 -12.07
CA ASP A 190 -1.00 -17.99 -11.76
C ASP A 190 0.03 -17.29 -10.87
N ARG A 191 0.35 -17.91 -9.72
CA ARG A 191 1.37 -17.41 -8.78
C ARG A 191 2.79 -17.54 -9.32
N HIS A 192 3.02 -18.38 -10.32
CA HIS A 192 4.33 -18.50 -10.95
C HIS A 192 4.58 -17.41 -12.00
N CYS A 193 3.58 -16.61 -12.36
CA CYS A 193 3.73 -15.53 -13.34
C CYS A 193 4.05 -14.19 -12.65
N PRO A 194 5.20 -13.54 -12.95
CA PRO A 194 5.54 -12.24 -12.37
C PRO A 194 4.50 -11.14 -12.61
N ALA A 195 3.82 -11.15 -13.77
CA ALA A 195 2.82 -10.14 -14.14
C ALA A 195 1.58 -10.13 -13.23
N ASN A 196 1.37 -11.19 -12.45
CA ASN A 196 0.28 -11.34 -11.50
C ASN A 196 0.58 -10.78 -10.11
N TYR A 197 1.76 -10.18 -9.92
CA TYR A 197 2.14 -9.45 -8.72
C TYR A 197 1.98 -7.95 -8.91
N ARG A 198 1.69 -7.25 -7.81
CA ARG A 198 1.63 -5.78 -7.73
C ARG A 198 2.83 -5.27 -6.93
N PRO A 199 3.47 -4.19 -7.40
CA PRO A 199 4.50 -3.50 -6.64
C PRO A 199 3.87 -2.67 -5.52
N ILE A 200 4.39 -2.79 -4.30
CA ILE A 200 4.04 -1.96 -3.14
C ILE A 200 5.28 -1.16 -2.75
N SER A 201 5.29 0.14 -3.02
CA SER A 201 6.43 1.00 -2.70
C SER A 201 6.45 1.36 -1.22
N LEU A 202 7.53 0.98 -0.54
CA LEU A 202 7.87 1.41 0.81
C LEU A 202 8.88 2.55 0.70
N SER A 203 8.41 3.79 0.81
CA SER A 203 9.25 4.99 0.97
C SER A 203 9.54 5.30 2.44
N SER A 204 10.56 6.14 2.65
CA SER A 204 10.89 6.72 3.96
C SER A 204 9.68 7.38 4.63
N VAL A 205 9.54 7.22 5.94
CA VAL A 205 8.39 7.73 6.69
C VAL A 205 8.38 9.25 6.78
N PRO A 206 9.52 9.93 7.04
CA PRO A 206 9.64 11.38 6.85
C PRO A 206 9.20 11.87 5.46
N CYS A 207 9.56 11.15 4.39
CA CYS A 207 9.09 11.48 3.04
C CYS A 207 7.55 11.43 2.97
N LYS A 208 6.93 10.33 3.44
CA LYS A 208 5.46 10.19 3.45
C LYS A 208 4.75 11.28 4.25
N MET A 209 5.39 11.78 5.31
CA MET A 209 4.83 12.89 6.08
C MET A 209 4.80 14.19 5.26
N LEU A 210 5.89 14.52 4.56
CA LEU A 210 5.91 15.69 3.68
C LEU A 210 4.93 15.52 2.52
N GLU A 211 4.86 14.32 1.94
CA GLU A 211 3.83 13.99 0.94
C GLU A 211 2.40 14.24 1.48
N HIS A 212 2.11 13.90 2.74
CA HIS A 212 0.82 14.18 3.38
C HIS A 212 0.54 15.68 3.51
N ILE A 213 1.55 16.48 3.86
CA ILE A 213 1.42 17.94 3.97
C ILE A 213 1.10 18.52 2.59
N ILE A 214 1.88 18.16 1.58
CA ILE A 214 1.72 18.61 0.19
C ILE A 214 0.36 18.16 -0.36
N SER A 215 0.00 16.89 -0.15
CA SER A 215 -1.25 16.31 -0.64
C SER A 215 -2.46 17.04 -0.07
N ARG A 216 -2.48 17.31 1.24
CA ARG A 216 -3.56 18.04 1.89
C ARG A 216 -3.68 19.47 1.36
N HIS A 217 -2.54 20.13 1.14
CA HIS A 217 -2.50 21.50 0.64
C HIS A 217 -3.03 21.60 -0.80
N ILE A 218 -2.58 20.69 -1.68
CA ILE A 218 -3.07 20.60 -3.06
C ILE A 218 -4.56 20.27 -3.08
N LEU A 219 -5.02 19.30 -2.28
CA LEU A 219 -6.45 18.94 -2.26
C LEU A 219 -7.32 20.13 -1.83
N SER A 220 -6.89 20.88 -0.81
CA SER A 220 -7.59 22.10 -0.37
C SER A 220 -7.68 23.14 -1.50
N HIS A 221 -6.60 23.31 -2.28
CA HIS A 221 -6.59 24.20 -3.44
C HIS A 221 -7.56 23.74 -4.53
N LEU A 222 -7.55 22.45 -4.86
CA LEU A 222 -8.45 21.87 -5.87
C LEU A 222 -9.92 21.98 -5.49
N GLU A 223 -10.25 21.79 -4.20
CA GLU A 223 -11.62 21.89 -3.68
C GLU A 223 -12.09 23.35 -3.61
N THR A 224 -11.26 24.26 -3.08
CA THR A 224 -11.62 25.68 -2.93
C THR A 224 -11.88 26.35 -4.28
N ASN A 225 -11.13 25.95 -5.32
CA ASN A 225 -11.25 26.49 -6.66
C ASN A 225 -12.18 25.68 -7.57
N ASN A 226 -12.91 24.68 -7.05
CA ASN A 226 -13.81 23.81 -7.80
C ASN A 226 -13.18 23.20 -9.08
N ILE A 227 -11.90 22.83 -9.00
CA ILE A 227 -11.14 22.29 -10.14
C ILE A 227 -11.59 20.85 -10.45
N LEU A 228 -11.93 20.07 -9.42
CA LEU A 228 -12.39 18.69 -9.57
C LEU A 228 -13.87 18.64 -9.96
N LYS A 229 -14.19 17.86 -10.99
CA LYS A 229 -15.58 17.60 -11.40
C LYS A 229 -16.35 16.84 -10.32
N ASN A 230 -17.62 17.18 -10.15
CA ASN A 230 -18.51 16.57 -9.15
C ASN A 230 -18.75 15.07 -9.35
N LEU A 231 -18.56 14.54 -10.56
CA LEU A 231 -18.69 13.12 -10.88
C LEU A 231 -17.42 12.30 -10.59
N ASN A 232 -16.39 12.91 -10.02
CA ASN A 232 -15.16 12.21 -9.65
C ASN A 232 -15.19 11.83 -8.17
N HIS A 233 -15.54 10.57 -7.89
CA HIS A 233 -15.74 10.05 -6.52
C HIS A 233 -14.51 9.36 -5.94
N GLY A 234 -13.56 8.96 -6.79
CA GLY A 234 -12.36 8.25 -6.35
C GLY A 234 -11.45 9.13 -5.49
N PHE A 235 -10.91 8.58 -4.40
CA PHE A 235 -9.87 9.22 -3.57
C PHE A 235 -10.19 10.62 -3.02
N ARG A 236 -11.48 11.01 -2.97
CA ARG A 236 -11.94 12.32 -2.52
C ARG A 236 -12.66 12.21 -1.18
N SER A 237 -12.42 13.18 -0.29
CA SER A 237 -13.09 13.22 1.01
C SER A 237 -14.58 13.47 0.86
N GLY A 238 -15.41 12.70 1.56
CA GLY A 238 -16.88 12.79 1.48
C GLY A 238 -17.52 12.09 0.28
N TYR A 239 -16.73 11.42 -0.57
CA TYR A 239 -17.22 10.63 -1.69
C TYR A 239 -16.90 9.14 -1.47
N SER A 240 -17.76 8.28 -1.98
CA SER A 240 -17.62 6.83 -1.89
C SER A 240 -18.22 6.15 -3.12
N THR A 241 -18.10 4.82 -3.17
CA THR A 241 -18.73 4.01 -4.22
C THR A 241 -20.25 4.08 -4.16
N GLU A 242 -20.82 4.25 -2.97
CA GLU A 242 -22.26 4.44 -2.77
C GLU A 242 -22.72 5.79 -3.33
N THR A 243 -21.99 6.87 -3.05
CA THR A 243 -22.36 8.19 -3.61
C THR A 243 -22.23 8.19 -5.13
N GLN A 244 -21.28 7.44 -5.69
CA GLN A 244 -21.16 7.29 -7.14
C GLN A 244 -22.38 6.56 -7.71
N LEU A 245 -22.81 5.46 -7.08
CA LEU A 245 -23.97 4.69 -7.51
C LEU A 245 -25.25 5.54 -7.51
N LEU A 246 -25.43 6.41 -6.52
CA LEU A 246 -26.57 7.33 -6.48
C LEU A 246 -26.63 8.28 -7.68
N THR A 247 -25.48 8.71 -8.23
CA THR A 247 -25.47 9.55 -9.44
C THR A 247 -25.91 8.81 -10.71
N THR A 248 -26.08 7.49 -10.64
CA THR A 248 -26.56 6.65 -11.75
C THR A 248 -28.06 6.32 -11.69
N GLU A 249 -28.81 6.90 -10.74
CA GLU A 249 -30.25 6.67 -10.60
C GLU A 249 -31.04 6.96 -11.88
N ASP A 250 -30.70 8.04 -12.60
CA ASP A 250 -31.37 8.40 -13.85
C ASP A 250 -31.23 7.33 -14.94
N LEU A 251 -30.12 6.60 -14.94
CA LEU A 251 -29.90 5.47 -15.86
C LEU A 251 -30.80 4.30 -15.48
N LEU A 252 -30.89 3.98 -14.18
CA LEU A 252 -31.75 2.91 -13.65
C LEU A 252 -33.23 3.21 -13.91
N SER A 253 -33.67 4.44 -13.63
CA SER A 253 -35.07 4.84 -13.85
C SER A 253 -35.45 4.86 -15.33
N SER A 254 -34.49 5.15 -16.22
CA SER A 254 -34.70 5.09 -17.67
C SER A 254 -34.88 3.65 -18.14
N TYR A 255 -34.07 2.75 -17.62
CA TYR A 255 -34.17 1.32 -17.87
C TYR A 255 -35.51 0.75 -17.38
N ASP A 256 -35.95 1.09 -16.17
CA ASP A 256 -37.23 0.64 -15.58
C ASP A 256 -38.46 1.10 -16.38
N ARG A 257 -38.36 2.25 -17.07
CA ARG A 257 -39.40 2.78 -17.96
C ARG A 257 -39.39 2.14 -19.35
N GLY A 258 -38.57 1.12 -19.57
CA GLY A 258 -38.44 0.44 -20.86
C GLY A 258 -37.77 1.30 -21.95
N ARG A 259 -37.02 2.34 -21.57
CA ARG A 259 -36.23 3.13 -22.52
C ARG A 259 -34.90 2.42 -22.80
N GLN A 260 -34.36 2.62 -24.00
CA GLN A 260 -33.02 2.14 -24.33
C GLN A 260 -31.97 2.91 -23.49
N VAL A 261 -31.08 2.16 -22.85
CA VAL A 261 -29.96 2.69 -22.06
C VAL A 261 -28.70 1.94 -22.49
N ASP A 262 -27.71 2.68 -22.99
CA ASP A 262 -26.42 2.15 -23.40
C ASP A 262 -25.33 2.63 -22.42
N MET A 263 -24.51 1.70 -21.90
CA MET A 263 -23.44 2.00 -20.94
C MET A 263 -22.09 1.52 -21.45
N ALA A 264 -21.12 2.43 -21.50
CA ALA A 264 -19.72 2.11 -21.77
C ALA A 264 -18.91 2.12 -20.46
N ILE A 265 -18.39 0.94 -20.07
CA ILE A 265 -17.52 0.80 -18.89
C ILE A 265 -16.07 0.71 -19.36
N LEU A 266 -15.22 1.59 -18.84
CA LEU A 266 -13.80 1.67 -19.17
C LEU A 266 -12.95 1.31 -17.96
N ASP A 267 -11.94 0.46 -18.15
CA ASP A 267 -10.94 0.13 -17.13
C ASP A 267 -9.53 0.34 -17.68
N PHE A 268 -8.68 1.01 -16.91
CA PHE A 268 -7.31 1.28 -17.29
C PHE A 268 -6.40 0.14 -16.83
N SER A 269 -5.78 -0.53 -17.81
CA SER A 269 -4.76 -1.53 -17.51
C SER A 269 -3.53 -0.88 -16.87
N LYS A 270 -3.21 -1.31 -15.63
CA LYS A 270 -2.01 -0.87 -14.89
C LYS A 270 -1.92 0.66 -14.73
N ALA A 271 -3.07 1.31 -14.53
CA ALA A 271 -3.24 2.76 -14.57
C ALA A 271 -2.20 3.57 -13.78
N PHE A 272 -1.85 3.12 -12.57
CA PHE A 272 -0.87 3.81 -11.71
C PHE A 272 0.56 3.74 -12.27
N ASP A 273 0.91 2.70 -13.02
CA ASP A 273 2.27 2.47 -13.50
C ASP A 273 2.53 3.16 -14.85
N THR A 274 1.48 3.54 -15.58
CA THR A 274 1.55 4.02 -16.97
C THR A 274 1.40 5.54 -17.14
N VAL A 275 1.18 6.31 -16.06
CA VAL A 275 0.99 7.77 -16.14
C VAL A 275 2.29 8.47 -16.61
N PRO A 276 2.30 9.16 -17.77
CA PRO A 276 3.48 9.91 -18.21
C PRO A 276 3.70 11.14 -17.32
N HIS A 277 4.92 11.30 -16.80
CA HIS A 277 5.24 12.37 -15.84
C HIS A 277 5.13 13.77 -16.44
N ASP A 278 5.59 13.95 -17.68
CA ASP A 278 5.49 15.17 -18.46
C ASP A 278 4.04 15.66 -18.62
N ARG A 279 3.13 14.75 -18.99
CA ARG A 279 1.70 15.05 -19.15
C ARG A 279 1.05 15.38 -17.81
N LEU A 280 1.41 14.64 -16.76
CA LEU A 280 0.91 14.89 -15.41
C LEU A 280 1.36 16.27 -14.91
N LEU A 281 2.65 16.61 -15.05
CA LEU A 281 3.19 17.91 -14.63
C LEU A 281 2.56 19.06 -15.41
N HIS A 282 2.36 18.91 -16.73
CA HIS A 282 1.64 19.91 -17.54
C HIS A 282 0.21 20.12 -17.05
N LYS A 283 -0.50 19.04 -16.72
CA LYS A 283 -1.86 19.09 -16.18
C LYS A 283 -1.92 19.75 -14.81
N LEU A 284 -0.97 19.45 -13.92
CA LEU A 284 -0.87 20.11 -12.61
C LEU A 284 -0.61 21.61 -12.74
N ASN A 285 0.28 21.99 -13.66
CA ASN A 285 0.52 23.41 -13.95
C ASN A 285 -0.76 24.10 -14.46
N SER A 286 -1.56 23.42 -15.28
CA SER A 286 -2.87 23.93 -15.72
C SER A 286 -3.92 24.02 -14.62
N TYR A 287 -3.68 23.43 -13.44
CA TYR A 287 -4.51 23.62 -12.24
C TYR A 287 -3.97 24.70 -11.32
N GLU A 288 -3.07 25.54 -11.84
CA GLU A 288 -2.42 26.61 -11.09
C GLU A 288 -1.59 26.09 -9.90
N ILE A 289 -1.13 24.83 -9.99
CA ILE A 289 -0.12 24.27 -9.10
C ILE A 289 1.24 24.58 -9.70
N SER A 290 1.88 25.64 -9.22
CA SER A 290 3.11 26.19 -9.79
C SER A 290 4.20 26.38 -8.72
N GLY A 291 5.34 26.96 -9.15
CA GLY A 291 6.45 27.32 -8.26
C GLY A 291 7.12 26.12 -7.59
N SER A 292 7.43 26.29 -6.31
CA SER A 292 8.19 25.31 -5.51
C SER A 292 7.49 23.96 -5.37
N ILE A 293 6.16 23.95 -5.27
CA ILE A 293 5.38 22.71 -5.16
C ILE A 293 5.48 21.89 -6.44
N LEU A 294 5.32 22.54 -7.60
CA LEU A 294 5.43 21.86 -8.90
C LEU A 294 6.85 21.33 -9.12
N ALA A 295 7.88 22.12 -8.78
CA ALA A 295 9.27 21.69 -8.85
C ALA A 295 9.55 20.49 -7.93
N TRP A 296 8.99 20.50 -6.72
CA TRP A 296 9.09 19.38 -5.79
C TRP A 296 8.43 18.11 -6.36
N LEU A 297 7.23 18.23 -6.93
CA LEU A 297 6.52 17.11 -7.58
C LEU A 297 7.30 16.57 -8.79
N GLN A 298 7.90 17.44 -9.59
CA GLN A 298 8.75 17.05 -10.71
C GLN A 298 9.95 16.24 -10.23
N THR A 299 10.68 16.73 -9.24
CA THR A 299 11.82 15.99 -8.66
C THR A 299 11.36 14.66 -8.05
N PHE A 300 10.24 14.67 -7.32
CA PHE A 300 9.65 13.48 -6.72
C PHE A 300 9.19 12.44 -7.75
N LEU A 301 8.79 12.82 -8.96
CA LEU A 301 8.37 11.86 -9.98
C LEU A 301 9.57 11.35 -10.80
N THR A 302 10.45 12.26 -11.22
CA THR A 302 11.49 11.97 -12.23
C THR A 302 12.78 11.39 -11.68
N GLN A 303 13.15 11.69 -10.43
CA GLN A 303 14.42 11.24 -9.84
C GLN A 303 14.26 9.99 -8.96
N ARG A 304 13.12 9.30 -9.04
CA ARG A 304 12.87 8.14 -8.20
C ARG A 304 13.63 6.92 -8.66
N THR A 305 14.10 6.18 -7.66
CA THR A 305 14.61 4.83 -7.83
C THR A 305 13.79 3.83 -7.04
N MET A 306 13.76 2.60 -7.52
CA MET A 306 13.14 1.49 -6.85
C MET A 306 14.02 0.25 -6.89
N GLN A 307 13.91 -0.58 -5.86
CA GLN A 307 14.51 -1.91 -5.82
C GLN A 307 13.48 -2.90 -5.27
N VAL A 308 13.40 -4.09 -5.86
CA VAL A 308 12.47 -5.13 -5.42
C VAL A 308 13.09 -5.92 -4.29
N VAL A 309 12.32 -6.14 -3.22
CA VAL A 309 12.75 -6.92 -2.05
C VAL A 309 11.94 -8.21 -1.97
N VAL A 310 12.63 -9.35 -2.05
CA VAL A 310 12.05 -10.69 -1.91
C VAL A 310 12.81 -11.44 -0.83
N GLU A 311 12.12 -11.82 0.25
CA GLU A 311 12.69 -12.67 1.32
C GLU A 311 13.99 -12.11 1.94
N GLY A 312 14.15 -10.79 1.97
CA GLY A 312 15.33 -10.10 2.50
C GLY A 312 16.43 -9.84 1.47
N THR A 313 16.31 -10.38 0.25
CA THR A 313 17.22 -10.11 -0.86
C THR A 313 16.69 -8.95 -1.71
N THR A 314 17.59 -8.08 -2.18
CA THR A 314 17.27 -6.90 -2.99
C THR A 314 17.77 -7.06 -4.42
N SER A 315 16.95 -6.68 -5.40
CA SER A 315 17.40 -6.50 -6.78
C SER A 315 18.36 -5.32 -6.91
N ALA A 316 18.98 -5.16 -8.09
CA ALA A 316 19.65 -3.90 -8.42
C ALA A 316 18.64 -2.73 -8.44
N PRO A 317 19.05 -1.51 -8.01
CA PRO A 317 18.22 -0.31 -8.14
C PRO A 317 17.96 0.04 -9.61
N THR A 318 16.75 0.52 -9.93
CA THR A 318 16.39 1.06 -11.24
C THR A 318 15.63 2.37 -11.10
N THR A 319 15.67 3.21 -12.13
CA THR A 319 14.82 4.40 -12.26
C THR A 319 13.34 4.02 -12.47
N VAL A 320 12.46 4.91 -12.02
CA VAL A 320 11.01 4.83 -12.27
C VAL A 320 10.68 5.77 -13.42
N ASP A 321 10.48 5.22 -14.61
CA ASP A 321 10.39 6.02 -15.84
C ASP A 321 8.98 6.57 -16.10
N SER A 322 7.94 6.00 -15.47
CA SER A 322 6.57 6.50 -15.52
C SER A 322 5.75 6.06 -14.32
N GLY A 323 4.53 6.58 -14.23
CA GLY A 323 3.55 6.22 -13.23
C GLY A 323 3.62 7.09 -11.98
N VAL A 324 2.59 6.98 -11.18
CA VAL A 324 2.53 7.54 -9.82
C VAL A 324 2.71 6.36 -8.85
N PRO A 325 3.75 6.37 -7.98
CA PRO A 325 4.12 5.15 -7.28
C PRO A 325 3.00 4.64 -6.37
N GLN A 326 2.64 3.36 -6.53
CA GLN A 326 1.61 2.73 -5.71
C GLN A 326 2.02 2.75 -4.23
N PHE A 327 1.06 3.02 -3.34
CA PHE A 327 1.26 3.15 -1.88
C PHE A 327 2.10 4.35 -1.41
N THR A 328 2.35 5.32 -2.29
CA THR A 328 2.69 6.68 -1.86
C THR A 328 1.42 7.44 -1.45
N VAL A 329 1.60 8.52 -0.69
CA VAL A 329 0.48 9.36 -0.26
C VAL A 329 0.01 10.23 -1.41
N LEU A 330 0.96 10.72 -2.23
CA LEU A 330 0.65 11.53 -3.40
C LEU A 330 0.08 10.72 -4.56
N GLY A 331 0.38 9.42 -4.68
CA GLY A 331 -0.04 8.61 -5.83
C GLY A 331 -1.53 8.72 -6.18
N PRO A 332 -2.45 8.47 -5.23
CA PRO A 332 -3.89 8.61 -5.48
C PRO A 332 -4.33 10.04 -5.86
N LEU A 333 -3.74 11.07 -5.24
CA LEU A 333 -4.04 12.47 -5.56
C LEU A 333 -3.57 12.82 -6.97
N LEU A 334 -2.36 12.41 -7.34
CA LEU A 334 -1.80 12.67 -8.67
C LEU A 334 -2.56 11.90 -9.77
N PHE A 335 -3.12 10.74 -9.45
CA PHE A 335 -4.02 10.02 -10.35
C PHE A 335 -5.39 10.68 -10.49
N LEU A 336 -5.85 11.38 -9.44
CA LEU A 336 -7.10 12.12 -9.44
C LEU A 336 -7.03 13.38 -10.31
N CYS A 337 -5.86 14.04 -10.34
CA CYS A 337 -5.60 15.27 -11.07
C CYS A 337 -5.77 15.09 -12.58
#